data_AF-A0A0J9XFG9-F1
#
_entry.id   AF-A0A0J9XFG9-F1
#
_cell.length_a   1.000
_cell.length_b   1.000
_cell.length_c   1.000
_cell.angle_alpha   90.00
_cell.angle_beta   90.00
_cell.angle_gamma   90.00
#
_symmetry.space_group_name_H-M   'P 1'
#
loop_
_entity.id
_entity.type
_entity.pdbx_description
1 polymer ?
#
loop_
_entity_poly.entity_id
_entity_poly.type
_entity_poly.pdbx_seq_one_letter_code
_entity_poly.pdbx_strand_id
1 'polypeptide(L)'
;MPAPNTNSPKSTKELLEIFSDPELVSHGYLDTSLEGYNPLTQQAELHSATSQLLSELDHASQELTWELEDTMSVLKKSGPRLNYEVELLRSGVAGLVSDLDETNVSGQTESSSGAATESMTRLQQLEKVRQRMTEVEQVFSRALKFNPTEEERKVVLLLDNNDIEGAIKAVEGLSELVQVWKGTSVYAARVKFVTSLRKRIEDLLSTNEQQQRQQQQKQQQQQQQQRSNYANQSSSGQNENTDGYYGLLGQLRGKIGY
;
A
#
# COMPACT_ATOMS: atom_id res chain seq x y z
N MET A 1 66.43 -7.06 30.34
CA MET A 1 65.83 -5.95 29.56
C MET A 1 65.19 -5.01 30.58
N PRO A 2 65.48 -3.70 30.54
CA PRO A 2 64.95 -2.78 31.53
C PRO A 2 63.45 -2.62 31.31
N ALA A 3 62.68 -2.66 32.40
CA ALA A 3 61.23 -2.45 32.39
C ALA A 3 60.91 -1.04 31.85
N PRO A 4 59.84 -0.88 31.06
CA PRO A 4 59.40 0.44 30.64
C PRO A 4 58.96 1.23 31.87
N ASN A 5 59.64 2.34 32.14
CA ASN A 5 59.28 3.32 33.17
C ASN A 5 57.79 3.68 33.04
N THR A 6 56.95 3.21 33.98
CA THR A 6 55.51 3.51 34.07
C THR A 6 55.22 4.83 34.77
N ASN A 7 56.26 5.61 35.11
CA ASN A 7 56.19 6.84 35.90
C ASN A 7 55.83 8.11 35.11
N SER A 8 55.36 7.99 33.86
CA SER A 8 54.79 9.15 33.16
C SER A 8 53.41 9.47 33.73
N PRO A 9 53.15 10.70 34.21
CA PRO A 9 51.83 11.08 34.71
C PRO A 9 50.81 10.88 33.61
N LYS A 10 49.87 9.96 33.82
CA LYS A 10 48.86 9.60 32.82
C LYS A 10 47.90 10.78 32.67
N SER A 11 47.52 11.09 31.43
CA SER A 11 46.56 12.17 31.20
C SER A 11 45.18 11.75 31.71
N THR A 12 44.38 12.69 32.19
CA THR A 12 43.04 12.41 32.73
C THR A 12 42.13 11.73 31.71
N LYS A 13 42.33 11.97 30.41
CA LYS A 13 41.65 11.26 29.32
C LYS A 13 42.05 9.79 29.20
N GLU A 14 43.32 9.45 29.40
CA GLU A 14 43.81 8.07 29.37
C GLU A 14 43.30 7.28 30.58
N LEU A 15 43.24 7.94 31.75
CA LEU A 15 42.60 7.37 32.93
C LEU A 15 41.10 7.17 32.71
N LEU A 16 40.40 8.15 32.13
CA LEU A 16 38.98 8.06 31.79
C LEU A 16 38.71 6.89 30.83
N GLU A 17 39.57 6.68 29.83
CA GLU A 17 39.47 5.54 28.91
C GLU A 17 39.63 4.19 29.62
N ILE A 18 40.61 4.07 30.52
CA ILE A 18 40.83 2.85 31.31
C ILE A 18 39.65 2.59 32.27
N PHE A 19 39.17 3.62 32.97
CA PHE A 19 38.08 3.52 33.95
C PHE A 19 36.67 3.52 33.33
N SER A 20 36.55 3.74 32.02
CA SER A 20 35.29 3.58 31.28
C SER A 20 35.01 2.13 30.89
N ASP A 21 35.97 1.23 31.01
CA ASP A 21 35.77 -0.19 30.72
C ASP A 21 34.92 -0.85 31.83
N PRO A 22 33.72 -1.38 31.52
CA PRO A 22 32.83 -1.99 32.50
C PRO A 22 33.38 -3.27 33.15
N GLU A 23 34.40 -3.91 32.56
CA GLU A 23 35.05 -5.13 33.10
C GLU A 23 36.33 -4.80 33.90
N LEU A 24 36.65 -3.52 34.15
CA LEU A 24 37.88 -3.15 34.81
C LEU A 24 37.94 -3.68 36.26
N VAL A 25 38.90 -4.57 36.49
CA VAL A 25 39.21 -5.11 37.80
C VAL A 25 40.18 -4.18 38.54
N SER A 26 39.67 -3.45 39.54
CA SER A 26 40.41 -2.43 40.29
C SER A 26 41.73 -2.91 40.91
N HIS A 27 41.77 -4.14 41.42
CA HIS A 27 42.99 -4.71 42.00
C HIS A 27 44.02 -5.12 40.93
N GLY A 28 43.57 -5.54 39.73
CA GLY A 28 44.47 -5.84 38.61
C GLY A 28 45.15 -4.58 38.07
N TYR A 29 44.45 -3.44 38.09
CA TYR A 29 45.04 -2.14 37.76
C TYR A 29 46.15 -1.75 38.74
N LEU A 30 45.96 -2.00 40.05
CA LEU A 30 46.97 -1.72 41.07
C LEU A 30 48.18 -2.65 40.96
N ASP A 31 47.98 -3.94 40.71
CA ASP A 31 49.06 -4.92 40.54
C ASP A 31 49.88 -4.69 39.27
N THR A 32 49.25 -4.14 38.23
CA THR A 32 49.95 -3.74 37.00
C THR A 32 50.65 -2.38 37.12
N SER A 33 50.11 -1.48 37.97
CA SER A 33 50.66 -0.13 38.16
C SER A 33 51.76 -0.06 39.20
N LEU A 34 51.77 -0.99 40.17
CA LEU A 34 52.81 -1.11 41.20
C LEU A 34 53.74 -2.26 40.81
N GLU A 35 55.01 -1.96 40.49
CA GLU A 35 55.99 -3.00 40.14
C GLU A 35 56.18 -4.03 41.27
N GLY A 36 56.55 -5.26 40.90
CA GLY A 36 56.72 -6.40 41.83
C GLY A 36 57.67 -6.10 43.01
N TYR A 37 57.15 -6.31 44.21
CA TYR A 37 57.76 -5.92 45.49
C TYR A 37 59.08 -6.63 45.84
N ASN A 38 60.13 -5.86 46.15
CA ASN A 38 61.29 -6.31 46.93
C ASN A 38 61.37 -5.57 48.29
N PRO A 39 61.24 -6.27 49.44
CA PRO A 39 60.98 -5.67 50.76
C PRO A 39 62.04 -4.73 51.32
N LEU A 40 63.29 -4.76 50.83
CA LEU A 40 64.40 -4.08 51.53
C LEU A 40 64.90 -2.78 50.87
N THR A 41 64.67 -2.56 49.58
CA THR A 41 65.21 -1.40 48.85
C THR A 41 64.13 -0.55 48.19
N GLN A 42 62.94 -1.08 47.95
CA GLN A 42 61.91 -0.44 47.12
C GLN A 42 60.71 0.11 47.90
N GLN A 43 60.70 0.02 49.24
CA GLN A 43 59.56 0.52 50.03
C GLN A 43 59.36 2.04 49.89
N ALA A 44 60.44 2.82 49.86
CA ALA A 44 60.36 4.27 49.66
C ALA A 44 59.89 4.64 48.25
N GLU A 45 60.33 3.90 47.23
CA GLU A 45 59.92 4.06 45.84
C GLU A 45 58.44 3.69 45.65
N LEU A 46 57.99 2.60 46.27
CA LEU A 46 56.58 2.19 46.28
C LEU A 46 55.66 3.20 46.96
N HIS A 47 56.08 3.74 48.11
CA HIS A 47 55.33 4.81 48.78
C HIS A 47 55.24 6.05 47.89
N SER A 48 56.34 6.44 47.24
CA SER A 48 56.33 7.56 46.28
C SER A 48 55.38 7.31 45.10
N ALA A 49 55.44 6.12 44.49
CA ALA A 49 54.57 5.75 43.37
C ALA A 49 53.09 5.68 43.76
N THR A 50 52.77 5.15 44.94
CA THR A 50 51.40 5.09 45.46
C THR A 50 50.86 6.50 45.78
N SER A 51 51.67 7.36 46.39
CA SER A 51 51.28 8.75 46.66
C SER A 51 51.09 9.56 45.38
N GLN A 52 51.90 9.32 44.35
CA GLN A 52 51.74 9.94 43.05
C GLN A 52 50.46 9.48 42.35
N LEU A 53 50.21 8.16 42.29
CA LEU A 53 48.98 7.60 41.71
C LEU A 53 47.73 8.09 42.44
N LEU A 54 47.78 8.20 43.77
CA LEU A 54 46.68 8.73 44.56
C LEU A 54 46.40 10.19 44.23
N SER A 55 47.45 11.01 44.07
CA SER A 55 47.30 12.42 43.68
C SER A 55 46.78 12.56 42.24
N GLU A 56 47.21 11.69 41.33
CA GLU A 56 46.73 11.65 39.94
C GLU A 56 45.24 11.26 39.89
N LEU A 57 44.84 10.25 40.66
CA LEU A 57 43.45 9.80 40.74
C LEU A 57 42.55 10.85 41.42
N ASP A 58 43.02 11.49 42.50
CA ASP A 58 42.27 12.56 43.17
C ASP A 58 42.07 13.76 42.23
N HIS A 59 43.11 14.14 41.47
CA HIS A 59 42.98 15.18 40.46
C HIS A 59 41.99 14.80 39.34
N ALA A 60 42.09 13.58 38.79
CA ALA A 60 41.18 13.11 37.75
C ALA A 60 39.73 13.00 38.25
N SER A 61 39.52 12.55 39.49
CA SER A 61 38.20 12.48 40.13
C SER A 61 37.58 13.88 40.29
N GLN A 62 38.38 14.86 40.74
CA GLN A 62 37.95 16.25 40.84
C GLN A 62 37.61 16.83 39.46
N GLU A 63 38.49 16.65 38.46
CA GLU A 63 38.26 17.13 37.09
C GLU A 63 36.99 16.54 36.47
N LEU A 64 36.77 15.22 36.61
CA LEU A 64 35.54 14.56 36.14
C LEU A 64 34.29 15.06 36.86
N THR A 65 34.39 15.33 38.17
CA THR A 65 33.29 15.92 38.93
C THR A 65 32.95 17.32 38.41
N TRP A 66 33.97 18.12 38.09
CA TRP A 66 33.77 19.44 37.49
C TRP A 66 33.16 19.35 36.09
N GLU A 67 33.62 18.44 35.23
CA GLU A 67 33.07 18.25 33.88
C GLU A 67 31.62 17.74 33.92
N LEU A 68 31.29 16.85 34.85
CA LEU A 68 29.92 16.39 35.06
C LEU A 68 29.03 17.53 35.57
N GLU A 69 29.48 18.31 36.54
CA GLU A 69 28.70 19.45 37.04
C GLU A 69 28.52 20.53 35.97
N ASP A 70 29.53 20.78 35.12
CA ASP A 70 29.43 21.72 33.99
C ASP A 70 28.44 21.22 32.94
N THR A 71 28.57 19.97 32.47
CA THR A 71 27.64 19.38 31.51
C THR A 71 26.20 19.29 32.06
N MET A 72 26.05 19.00 33.35
CA MET A 72 24.76 19.02 34.03
C MET A 72 24.19 20.44 34.14
N SER A 73 25.03 21.45 34.40
CA SER A 73 24.64 22.85 34.40
C SER A 73 24.18 23.30 33.01
N VAL A 74 24.90 22.91 31.95
CA VAL A 74 24.53 23.17 30.56
C VAL A 74 23.20 22.50 30.21
N LEU A 75 23.00 21.23 30.60
CA LEU A 75 21.74 20.51 30.38
C LEU A 75 20.57 21.14 31.14
N LYS A 76 20.77 21.50 32.42
CA LYS A 76 19.78 22.21 33.23
C LYS A 76 19.40 23.57 32.62
N LYS A 77 20.36 24.26 32.00
CA LYS A 77 20.12 25.54 31.31
C LYS A 77 19.50 25.36 29.93
N SER A 78 19.82 24.30 29.20
CA SER A 78 19.28 24.03 27.86
C SER A 78 17.83 23.55 27.90
N GLY A 79 17.39 22.89 28.98
CA GLY A 79 16.00 22.45 29.16
C GLY A 79 14.98 23.60 29.05
N PRO A 80 15.05 24.64 29.90
CA PRO A 80 14.16 25.81 29.82
C PRO A 80 14.27 26.55 28.48
N ARG A 81 15.48 26.64 27.90
CA ARG A 81 15.69 27.28 26.59
C ARG A 81 14.98 26.53 25.46
N LEU A 82 15.14 25.21 25.40
CA LEU A 82 14.44 24.37 24.42
C LEU A 82 12.93 24.45 24.61
N ASN A 83 12.45 24.46 25.86
CA ASN A 83 11.02 24.63 26.13
C ASN A 83 10.48 25.98 25.62
N TYR A 84 11.22 27.07 25.83
CA TYR A 84 10.88 28.38 25.28
C TYR A 84 10.88 28.37 23.75
N GLU A 85 11.89 27.79 23.11
CA GLU A 85 11.97 27.69 21.65
C GLU A 85 10.79 26.86 21.10
N VAL A 86 10.40 25.76 21.74
CA VAL A 86 9.23 24.96 21.37
C VAL A 86 7.93 25.73 21.56
N GLU A 87 7.76 26.47 22.66
CA GLU A 87 6.57 27.27 22.90
C GLU A 87 6.47 28.45 21.91
N LEU A 88 7.60 29.08 21.58
CA LEU A 88 7.68 30.10 20.54
C LEU A 88 7.34 29.53 19.16
N LEU A 89 7.88 28.37 18.80
CA LEU A 89 7.53 27.69 17.55
C LEU A 89 6.05 27.30 17.52
N ARG A 90 5.50 26.82 18.63
CA ARG A 90 4.07 26.51 18.75
C ARG A 90 3.20 27.77 18.60
N SER A 91 3.61 28.88 19.20
CA SER A 91 2.97 30.18 19.05
C SER A 91 3.07 30.70 17.61
N GLY A 92 4.24 30.58 16.98
CA GLY A 92 4.45 30.96 15.57
C GLY A 92 3.64 30.10 14.60
N VAL A 93 3.54 28.79 14.85
CA VAL A 93 2.67 27.88 14.08
C VAL A 93 1.20 28.23 14.31
N ALA A 94 0.78 28.52 15.53
CA ALA A 94 -0.57 28.96 15.82
C ALA A 94 -0.89 30.30 15.14
N GLY A 95 0.06 31.24 15.13
CA GLY A 95 -0.04 32.51 14.40
C GLY A 95 -0.17 32.29 12.90
N LEU A 96 0.67 31.44 12.31
CA LEU A 96 0.57 31.11 10.88
C LEU A 96 -0.75 30.41 10.52
N VAL A 97 -1.26 29.54 11.39
CA VAL A 97 -2.58 28.91 11.21
C VAL A 97 -3.69 29.97 11.30
N SER A 98 -3.59 30.92 12.23
CA SER A 98 -4.51 32.06 12.30
C SER A 98 -4.43 32.92 11.05
N ASP A 99 -3.23 33.26 10.56
CA ASP A 99 -3.03 34.02 9.33
C ASP A 99 -3.57 33.25 8.10
N LEU A 100 -3.45 31.92 8.08
CA LEU A 100 -4.04 31.08 7.03
C LEU A 100 -5.57 31.07 7.11
N ASP A 101 -6.13 30.99 8.32
CA ASP A 101 -7.58 31.07 8.52
C ASP A 101 -8.09 32.48 8.17
N GLU A 102 -7.38 33.53 8.57
CA GLU A 102 -7.65 34.92 8.18
C GLU A 102 -7.53 35.11 6.67
N THR A 103 -6.55 34.54 5.98
CA THR A 103 -6.47 34.62 4.51
C THR A 103 -7.58 33.81 3.83
N ASN A 104 -8.01 32.69 4.41
CA ASN A 104 -9.17 31.93 3.94
C ASN A 104 -10.49 32.72 4.12
N VAL A 105 -10.63 33.39 5.27
CA VAL A 105 -11.78 34.26 5.60
C VAL A 105 -11.76 35.57 4.79
N SER A 106 -10.59 36.18 4.59
CA SER A 106 -10.36 37.31 3.68
C SER A 106 -10.48 36.93 2.21
N GLY A 107 -10.35 35.64 1.87
CA GLY A 107 -10.74 35.10 0.57
C GLY A 107 -12.23 35.28 0.24
N GLN A 108 -13.06 35.62 1.24
CA GLN A 108 -14.48 35.93 1.06
C GLN A 108 -14.82 37.43 1.19
N THR A 109 -13.89 38.28 1.65
CA THR A 109 -14.20 39.70 1.92
C THR A 109 -13.13 40.63 1.32
N GLU A 110 -13.34 40.92 0.03
CA GLU A 110 -12.96 42.15 -0.68
C GLU A 110 -11.47 42.47 -1.00
N SER A 111 -11.21 42.47 -2.31
CA SER A 111 -10.44 43.52 -3.03
C SER A 111 -8.90 43.52 -3.01
N SER A 112 -8.29 42.40 -3.41
CA SER A 112 -7.07 42.35 -4.26
C SER A 112 -7.19 41.26 -5.35
N SER A 113 -8.43 41.02 -5.77
CA SER A 113 -8.97 39.81 -6.41
C SER A 113 -8.52 39.50 -7.84
N GLY A 114 -7.63 40.26 -8.47
CA GLY A 114 -7.18 39.99 -9.84
C GLY A 114 -6.06 38.95 -9.91
N ALA A 115 -4.92 39.25 -9.27
CA ALA A 115 -3.70 38.45 -9.41
C ALA A 115 -3.72 37.16 -8.57
N ALA A 116 -4.36 37.19 -7.39
CA ALA A 116 -4.50 36.01 -6.53
C ALA A 116 -5.52 35.01 -7.06
N THR A 117 -6.58 35.47 -7.72
CA THR A 117 -7.52 34.57 -8.42
C THR A 117 -6.89 34.05 -9.70
N GLU A 118 -6.11 34.86 -10.43
CA GLU A 118 -5.35 34.39 -11.60
C GLU A 118 -4.31 33.33 -11.20
N SER A 119 -3.57 33.51 -10.10
CA SER A 119 -2.62 32.51 -9.63
C SER A 119 -3.31 31.26 -9.09
N MET A 120 -4.43 31.40 -8.37
CA MET A 120 -5.22 30.27 -7.89
C MET A 120 -5.88 29.48 -9.03
N THR A 121 -6.47 30.17 -10.01
CA THR A 121 -7.03 29.53 -11.22
C THR A 121 -5.94 28.86 -12.05
N ARG A 122 -4.75 29.48 -12.14
CA ARG A 122 -3.58 28.87 -12.79
C ARG A 122 -3.07 27.64 -12.03
N LEU A 123 -3.08 27.66 -10.71
CA LEU A 123 -2.72 26.51 -9.88
C LEU A 123 -3.73 25.37 -10.07
N GLN A 124 -5.03 25.66 -10.03
CA GLN A 124 -6.09 24.68 -10.33
C GLN A 124 -5.98 24.14 -11.76
N GLN A 125 -5.65 24.99 -12.73
CA GLN A 125 -5.40 24.57 -14.11
C GLN A 125 -4.20 23.62 -14.17
N LEU A 126 -3.10 23.94 -13.48
CA LEU A 126 -1.91 23.10 -13.44
C LEU A 126 -2.16 21.77 -12.71
N GLU A 127 -2.96 21.76 -11.66
CA GLU A 127 -3.38 20.53 -10.98
C GLU A 127 -4.22 19.65 -11.90
N LYS A 128 -5.20 20.24 -12.60
CA LYS A 128 -6.00 19.53 -13.61
C LYS A 128 -5.14 19.00 -14.76
N VAL A 129 -4.15 19.77 -15.20
CA VAL A 129 -3.19 19.33 -16.23
C VAL A 129 -2.35 18.17 -15.70
N ARG A 130 -1.83 18.26 -14.47
CA ARG A 130 -1.05 17.20 -13.83
C ARG A 130 -1.87 15.92 -13.64
N GLN A 131 -3.13 16.03 -13.22
CA GLN A 131 -4.05 14.90 -13.14
C GLN A 131 -4.22 14.23 -14.51
N ARG A 132 -4.56 15.03 -15.54
CA ARG A 132 -4.73 14.52 -16.90
C ARG A 132 -3.46 13.89 -17.46
N MET A 133 -2.29 14.45 -17.18
CA MET A 133 -1.01 13.90 -17.61
C MET A 133 -0.73 12.55 -16.93
N THR A 134 -1.09 12.41 -15.65
CA THR A 134 -0.98 11.14 -14.91
C THR A 134 -1.94 10.09 -15.47
N GLU A 135 -3.18 10.46 -15.79
CA GLU A 135 -4.16 9.57 -16.44
C GLU A 135 -3.65 9.11 -17.82
N VAL A 136 -3.08 10.02 -18.61
CA VAL A 136 -2.47 9.71 -19.91
C VAL A 136 -1.29 8.74 -19.75
N GLU A 137 -0.42 8.96 -18.76
CA GLU A 137 0.68 8.04 -18.44
C GLU A 137 0.18 6.65 -18.06
N GLN A 138 -0.89 6.55 -17.27
CA GLN A 138 -1.50 5.26 -16.91
C GLN A 138 -2.06 4.54 -18.13
N VAL A 139 -2.79 5.25 -19.00
CA VAL A 139 -3.35 4.69 -20.23
C VAL A 139 -2.25 4.21 -21.17
N PHE A 140 -1.18 5.00 -21.35
CA PHE A 140 -0.03 4.58 -22.16
C PHE A 140 0.74 3.42 -21.55
N SER A 141 0.90 3.39 -20.22
CA SER A 141 1.53 2.27 -19.51
C SER A 141 0.73 0.98 -19.68
N ARG A 142 -0.60 1.07 -19.63
CA ARG A 142 -1.50 -0.05 -19.90
C ARG A 142 -1.42 -0.49 -21.37
N ALA A 143 -1.37 0.46 -22.29
CA ALA A 143 -1.20 0.23 -23.72
C ALA A 143 0.14 -0.45 -24.03
N LEU A 144 1.22 -0.06 -23.36
CA LEU A 144 2.55 -0.64 -23.51
C LEU A 144 2.59 -2.11 -23.04
N LYS A 145 1.88 -2.43 -21.95
CA LYS A 145 1.77 -3.79 -21.41
C LYS A 145 0.75 -4.67 -22.14
N PHE A 146 0.08 -4.16 -23.17
CA PHE A 146 -0.97 -4.87 -23.89
C PHE A 146 -0.40 -6.10 -24.61
N ASN A 147 -0.92 -7.27 -24.25
CA ASN A 147 -0.63 -8.54 -24.92
C ASN A 147 -1.96 -9.23 -25.29
N PRO A 148 -2.24 -9.44 -26.59
CA PRO A 148 -3.54 -9.98 -27.02
C PRO A 148 -3.82 -11.38 -26.45
N THR A 149 -2.79 -12.23 -26.31
CA THR A 149 -2.95 -13.59 -25.76
C THR A 149 -3.34 -13.60 -24.28
N GLU A 150 -2.77 -12.70 -23.49
CA GLU A 150 -3.06 -12.62 -22.04
C GLU A 150 -4.45 -12.01 -21.78
N GLU A 151 -4.83 -10.99 -22.56
CA GLU A 151 -6.17 -10.40 -22.46
C GLU A 151 -7.27 -11.36 -22.92
N GLU A 152 -7.02 -12.17 -23.96
CA GLU A 152 -7.93 -13.24 -24.35
C GLU A 152 -8.07 -14.29 -23.24
N ARG A 153 -6.96 -14.77 -22.68
CA ARG A 153 -6.99 -15.74 -21.56
C ARG A 153 -7.79 -15.22 -20.37
N LYS A 154 -7.61 -13.95 -20.01
CA LYS A 154 -8.37 -13.33 -18.92
C LYS A 154 -9.86 -13.32 -19.18
N VAL A 155 -10.28 -12.94 -20.38
CA VAL A 155 -11.70 -12.95 -20.78
C VAL A 155 -12.26 -14.37 -20.76
N VAL A 156 -11.51 -15.35 -21.25
CA VAL A 156 -11.91 -16.78 -21.23
C VAL A 156 -12.06 -17.31 -19.80
N LEU A 157 -11.12 -17.01 -18.91
CA LEU A 157 -11.22 -17.42 -17.51
C LEU A 157 -12.45 -16.82 -16.81
N LEU A 158 -12.79 -15.56 -17.11
CA LEU A 158 -14.00 -14.93 -16.56
C LEU A 158 -15.27 -15.62 -17.08
N LEU A 159 -15.27 -16.03 -18.35
CA LEU A 159 -16.37 -16.77 -18.96
C LEU A 159 -16.52 -18.18 -18.37
N ASP A 160 -15.42 -18.89 -18.12
CA ASP A 160 -15.42 -20.23 -17.50
C ASP A 160 -15.95 -20.19 -16.06
N ASN A 161 -15.71 -19.09 -15.35
CA ASN A 161 -16.24 -18.84 -14.00
C ASN A 161 -17.70 -18.34 -13.98
N ASN A 162 -18.37 -18.29 -15.14
CA ASN A 162 -19.73 -17.76 -15.32
C ASN A 162 -19.88 -16.27 -14.93
N ASP A 163 -18.78 -15.50 -14.91
CA ASP A 163 -18.76 -14.05 -14.68
C ASP A 163 -18.85 -13.31 -16.02
N ILE A 164 -20.08 -13.25 -16.54
CA ILE A 164 -20.38 -12.59 -17.81
C ILE A 164 -20.21 -11.07 -17.69
N GLU A 165 -20.52 -10.49 -16.52
CA GLU A 165 -20.43 -9.05 -16.29
C GLU A 165 -18.97 -8.57 -16.24
N GLY A 166 -18.09 -9.32 -15.58
CA GLY A 166 -16.65 -9.09 -15.59
C GLY A 166 -16.04 -9.21 -16.98
N ALA A 167 -16.50 -10.20 -17.77
CA ALA A 167 -16.06 -10.37 -19.15
C ALA A 167 -16.49 -9.19 -20.06
N ILE A 168 -17.71 -8.68 -19.90
CA ILE A 168 -18.20 -7.49 -20.63
C ILE A 168 -17.38 -6.26 -20.27
N LYS A 169 -17.17 -5.97 -18.97
CA LYS A 169 -16.35 -4.84 -18.51
C LYS A 169 -14.91 -4.93 -19.01
N ALA A 170 -14.34 -6.14 -19.07
CA ALA A 170 -13.01 -6.36 -19.61
C ALA A 170 -12.95 -6.01 -21.11
N VAL A 171 -13.93 -6.46 -21.90
CA VAL A 171 -14.00 -6.14 -23.35
C VAL A 171 -14.27 -4.65 -23.60
N GLU A 172 -15.08 -3.98 -22.78
CA GLU A 172 -15.28 -2.53 -22.84
C GLU A 172 -13.98 -1.77 -22.55
N GLY A 173 -13.26 -2.14 -21.48
CA GLY A 173 -11.96 -1.54 -21.17
C GLY A 173 -10.91 -1.80 -22.26
N LEU A 174 -10.98 -2.94 -22.96
CA LEU A 174 -10.15 -3.21 -24.13
C LEU A 174 -10.55 -2.35 -25.33
N SER A 175 -11.85 -2.10 -25.54
CA SER A 175 -12.35 -1.20 -26.60
C SER A 175 -11.85 0.23 -26.41
N GLU A 176 -11.89 0.73 -25.18
CA GLU A 176 -11.33 2.05 -24.83
C GLU A 176 -9.82 2.10 -25.06
N LEU A 177 -9.09 1.07 -24.60
CA LEU A 177 -7.64 0.99 -24.80
C LEU A 177 -7.26 0.95 -26.28
N VAL A 178 -8.07 0.29 -27.12
CA VAL A 178 -7.82 0.19 -28.57
C VAL A 178 -7.84 1.56 -29.25
N GLN A 179 -8.57 2.54 -28.71
CA GLN A 179 -8.60 3.90 -29.27
C GLN A 179 -7.25 4.61 -29.22
N VAL A 180 -6.35 4.23 -28.29
CA VAL A 180 -4.98 4.80 -28.20
C VAL A 180 -4.20 4.59 -29.50
N TRP A 181 -4.49 3.52 -30.23
CA TRP A 181 -3.80 3.20 -31.49
C TRP A 181 -4.50 3.77 -32.73
N LYS A 182 -5.58 4.56 -32.61
CA LYS A 182 -6.30 5.10 -33.76
C LYS A 182 -5.35 5.87 -34.69
N GLY A 183 -5.33 5.49 -35.97
CA GLY A 183 -4.42 6.07 -36.96
C GLY A 183 -3.07 5.33 -37.12
N THR A 184 -2.79 4.32 -36.30
CA THR A 184 -1.64 3.42 -36.49
C THR A 184 -2.00 2.19 -37.32
N SER A 185 -1.01 1.55 -37.94
CA SER A 185 -1.19 0.32 -38.72
C SER A 185 -1.71 -0.86 -37.90
N VAL A 186 -1.53 -0.83 -36.58
CA VAL A 186 -1.91 -1.91 -35.66
C VAL A 186 -3.38 -1.81 -35.21
N TYR A 187 -4.00 -0.63 -35.37
CA TYR A 187 -5.38 -0.37 -34.93
C TYR A 187 -6.38 -1.37 -35.50
N ALA A 188 -6.36 -1.57 -36.82
CA ALA A 188 -7.32 -2.43 -37.50
C ALA A 188 -7.27 -3.88 -37.00
N ALA A 189 -6.08 -4.41 -36.68
CA ALA A 189 -5.92 -5.75 -36.13
C ALA A 189 -6.47 -5.84 -34.69
N ARG A 190 -6.23 -4.82 -33.86
CA ARG A 190 -6.70 -4.79 -32.46
C ARG A 190 -8.22 -4.59 -32.34
N VAL A 191 -8.82 -3.81 -33.23
CA VAL A 191 -10.28 -3.69 -33.33
C VAL A 191 -10.89 -5.05 -33.67
N LYS A 192 -10.34 -5.75 -34.67
CA LYS A 192 -10.81 -7.10 -35.03
C LYS A 192 -10.71 -8.08 -33.86
N PHE A 193 -9.60 -8.04 -33.11
CA PHE A 193 -9.41 -8.84 -31.90
C PHE A 193 -10.49 -8.56 -30.82
N VAL A 194 -10.77 -7.29 -30.52
CA VAL A 194 -11.82 -6.93 -29.55
C VAL A 194 -13.21 -7.36 -30.06
N THR A 195 -13.49 -7.20 -31.36
CA THR A 195 -14.76 -7.68 -31.93
C THR A 195 -14.90 -9.20 -31.87
N SER A 196 -13.81 -9.97 -32.01
CA SER A 196 -13.85 -11.43 -31.83
C SER A 196 -14.09 -11.82 -30.38
N LEU A 197 -13.51 -11.11 -29.40
CA LEU A 197 -13.78 -11.34 -27.98
C LEU A 197 -15.25 -11.04 -27.64
N ARG A 198 -15.78 -9.92 -28.15
CA ARG A 198 -17.18 -9.55 -27.97
C ARG A 198 -18.12 -10.62 -28.53
N LYS A 199 -17.85 -11.10 -29.74
CA LYS A 199 -18.62 -12.17 -30.36
C LYS A 199 -18.57 -13.46 -29.54
N ARG A 200 -17.40 -13.82 -28.98
CA ARG A 200 -17.26 -15.00 -28.12
C ARG A 200 -18.10 -14.92 -26.84
N ILE A 201 -18.18 -13.74 -26.23
CA ILE A 201 -19.07 -13.49 -25.08
C ILE A 201 -20.54 -13.63 -25.51
N GLU A 202 -20.91 -13.06 -26.66
CA GLU A 202 -22.29 -13.10 -27.18
C GLU A 202 -22.74 -14.51 -27.57
N ASP A 203 -21.86 -15.31 -28.18
CA ASP A 203 -22.13 -16.71 -28.52
C ASP A 203 -22.34 -17.56 -27.26
N LEU A 204 -21.55 -17.32 -26.20
CA LEU A 204 -21.70 -18.00 -24.91
C LEU A 204 -22.95 -17.56 -24.15
N LEU A 205 -23.25 -16.25 -24.16
CA LEU A 205 -24.50 -15.73 -23.60
C LEU A 205 -25.70 -16.32 -24.32
N SER A 206 -25.69 -16.34 -25.66
CA SER A 206 -26.76 -16.91 -26.49
C SER A 206 -26.94 -18.40 -26.21
N THR A 207 -25.84 -19.14 -26.05
CA THR A 207 -25.87 -20.57 -25.72
C THR A 207 -26.47 -20.81 -24.34
N ASN A 208 -26.08 -20.02 -23.33
CA ASN A 208 -26.62 -20.12 -21.97
C ASN A 208 -28.12 -19.77 -21.94
N GLU A 209 -28.53 -18.68 -22.60
CA GLU A 209 -29.94 -18.32 -22.74
C GLU A 209 -30.77 -19.38 -23.49
N GLN A 210 -30.24 -19.98 -24.56
CA GLN A 210 -30.90 -21.05 -25.30
C GLN A 210 -31.06 -22.31 -24.44
N GLN A 211 -30.04 -22.67 -23.65
CA GLN A 211 -30.11 -23.78 -22.69
C GLN A 211 -31.18 -23.52 -21.61
N GLN A 212 -31.25 -22.30 -21.07
CA GLN A 212 -32.28 -21.91 -20.11
C GLN A 212 -33.69 -21.97 -20.72
N ARG A 213 -33.88 -21.43 -21.93
CA ARG A 213 -35.17 -21.50 -22.65
C ARG A 213 -35.62 -22.94 -22.91
N GLN A 214 -34.71 -23.82 -23.32
CA GLN A 214 -35.02 -25.24 -23.53
C GLN A 214 -35.37 -25.96 -22.22
N GLN A 215 -34.71 -25.64 -21.10
CA GLN A 215 -35.06 -26.20 -19.79
C GLN A 215 -36.45 -25.73 -19.32
N GLN A 216 -36.78 -24.46 -19.49
CA GLN A 216 -38.10 -23.93 -19.14
C GLN A 216 -39.22 -24.54 -19.99
N GLN A 217 -39.00 -24.71 -21.31
CA GLN A 217 -39.99 -25.37 -22.18
C GLN A 217 -40.20 -26.84 -21.81
N LYS A 218 -39.13 -27.56 -21.45
CA LYS A 218 -39.24 -28.95 -20.97
C LYS A 218 -40.00 -29.04 -19.63
N GLN A 219 -39.79 -28.09 -18.72
CA GLN A 219 -40.54 -28.04 -17.45
C GLN A 219 -42.03 -27.69 -17.66
N GLN A 220 -42.35 -26.75 -18.54
CA GLN A 220 -43.75 -26.39 -18.85
C GLN A 220 -44.49 -27.54 -19.55
N GLN A 221 -43.84 -28.27 -20.47
CA GLN A 221 -44.44 -29.45 -21.10
C GLN A 221 -44.67 -30.58 -20.10
N GLN A 222 -43.76 -30.81 -19.15
CA GLN A 222 -43.98 -31.80 -18.08
C GLN A 222 -45.11 -31.38 -17.13
N GLN A 223 -45.26 -30.10 -16.81
CA GLN A 223 -46.37 -29.61 -15.99
C GLN A 223 -47.72 -29.70 -16.70
N GLN A 224 -47.78 -29.44 -18.01
CA GLN A 224 -49.01 -29.64 -18.80
C GLN A 224 -49.38 -31.12 -18.93
N GLN A 225 -48.42 -32.03 -19.12
CA GLN A 225 -48.68 -33.48 -19.14
C GLN A 225 -49.17 -34.00 -17.79
N GLN A 226 -48.65 -33.49 -16.66
CA GLN A 226 -49.18 -33.80 -15.33
C GLN A 226 -50.59 -33.24 -15.11
N ARG A 227 -50.87 -32.01 -15.57
CA ARG A 227 -52.23 -31.41 -15.53
C ARG A 227 -53.24 -32.20 -16.35
N SER A 228 -52.85 -32.68 -17.53
CA SER A 228 -53.69 -33.54 -18.37
C SER A 228 -53.92 -34.91 -17.73
N ASN A 229 -52.94 -35.49 -17.01
CA ASN A 229 -53.12 -36.75 -16.29
C ASN A 229 -54.05 -36.62 -15.07
N TYR A 230 -53.94 -35.54 -14.27
CA TYR A 230 -54.84 -35.30 -13.14
C TYR A 230 -56.29 -34.97 -13.59
N ALA A 231 -56.46 -34.25 -14.69
CA ALA A 231 -57.78 -33.97 -15.26
C ALA A 231 -58.46 -35.22 -15.82
N ASN A 232 -57.71 -36.17 -16.38
CA ASN A 232 -58.25 -37.41 -16.95
C ASN A 232 -58.58 -38.47 -15.88
N GLN A 233 -58.02 -38.36 -14.66
CA GLN A 233 -58.32 -39.26 -13.55
C GLN A 233 -59.56 -38.83 -12.73
N SER A 234 -60.13 -37.66 -13.03
CA SER A 234 -61.31 -37.10 -12.35
C SER A 234 -62.61 -37.26 -13.15
N SER A 235 -62.60 -37.97 -14.29
CA SER A 235 -63.76 -38.14 -15.19
C SER A 235 -63.99 -39.59 -15.61
N SER A 236 -63.82 -40.55 -14.70
CA SER A 236 -64.27 -41.93 -14.90
C SER A 236 -65.48 -42.22 -14.00
N GLY A 237 -66.67 -41.85 -14.49
CA GLY A 237 -67.94 -42.14 -13.82
C GLY A 237 -69.15 -41.87 -14.71
N GLN A 238 -69.45 -42.81 -15.62
CA GLN A 238 -70.72 -43.05 -16.32
C GLN A 238 -71.16 -42.01 -17.37
N ASN A 239 -71.27 -42.40 -18.64
CA ASN A 239 -72.46 -43.06 -19.18
C ASN A 239 -72.26 -43.43 -20.67
N GLU A 240 -73.00 -44.44 -21.10
CA GLU A 240 -72.90 -45.18 -22.35
C GLU A 240 -73.31 -44.41 -23.62
N ASN A 241 -72.89 -44.97 -24.76
CA ASN A 241 -73.48 -44.84 -26.09
C ASN A 241 -73.54 -43.44 -26.70
N THR A 242 -72.68 -43.19 -27.69
CA THR A 242 -73.12 -43.05 -29.10
C THR A 242 -71.94 -42.86 -30.04
N ASP A 243 -71.92 -43.74 -31.05
CA ASP A 243 -71.46 -43.56 -32.42
C ASP A 243 -70.14 -42.83 -32.73
N GLY A 244 -69.24 -43.63 -33.30
CA GLY A 244 -68.01 -43.15 -33.92
C GLY A 244 -68.29 -42.47 -35.26
N TYR A 245 -67.91 -41.21 -35.36
CA TYR A 245 -67.52 -40.51 -36.58
C TYR A 245 -66.55 -39.40 -36.10
N TYR A 246 -65.57 -38.98 -36.90
CA TYR A 246 -64.57 -37.92 -36.59
C TYR A 246 -63.23 -38.31 -35.95
N GLY A 247 -62.69 -39.51 -36.24
CA GLY A 247 -61.29 -39.85 -35.94
C GLY A 247 -60.28 -39.64 -37.08
N LEU A 248 -60.73 -39.42 -38.33
CA LEU A 248 -59.88 -39.58 -39.53
C LEU A 248 -59.57 -38.29 -40.32
N LEU A 249 -60.20 -37.14 -40.01
CA LEU A 249 -60.02 -35.91 -40.80
C LEU A 249 -58.92 -34.96 -40.28
N GLY A 250 -58.28 -35.26 -39.14
CA GLY A 250 -57.22 -34.42 -38.57
C GLY A 250 -55.82 -34.61 -39.20
N GLN A 251 -55.59 -35.72 -39.92
CA GLN A 251 -54.26 -36.11 -40.39
C GLN A 251 -53.90 -35.70 -41.83
N LEU A 252 -54.76 -34.94 -42.53
CA LEU A 252 -54.50 -34.53 -43.92
C LEU A 252 -54.19 -33.04 -44.13
N ARG A 253 -54.14 -32.21 -43.08
CA ARG A 253 -53.83 -30.77 -43.18
C ARG A 253 -52.34 -30.44 -42.99
N GLY A 254 -51.45 -31.17 -43.66
CA GLY A 254 -50.00 -30.92 -43.59
C GLY A 254 -49.18 -31.33 -44.81
N LYS A 255 -49.79 -31.88 -45.86
CA LYS A 255 -49.06 -32.42 -47.02
C LYS A 255 -49.75 -32.10 -48.34
N ILE A 256 -49.75 -30.82 -48.70
CA ILE A 256 -49.97 -30.18 -50.03
C ILE A 256 -50.18 -28.69 -49.69
N GLY A 257 -49.30 -27.74 -50.03
CA GLY A 257 -48.55 -27.58 -51.27
C GLY A 257 -49.27 -26.53 -52.11
N TYR A 258 -48.94 -25.25 -51.91
CA TYR A 258 -48.67 -24.20 -52.90
C TYR A 258 -48.15 -22.96 -52.15
#